data_AF-A0A0M3J9Q1-F1
#
_entry.id   AF-A0A0M3J9Q1-F1
#
_cell.length_a   1.000
_cell.length_b   1.000
_cell.length_c   1.000
_cell.angle_alpha   90.00
_cell.angle_beta   90.00
_cell.angle_gamma   90.00
#
_symmetry.space_group_name_H-M   'P 1'
#
loop_
_entity.id
_entity.type
_entity.pdbx_description
1 polymer ?
#
loop_
_entity_poly.entity_id
_entity_poly.type
_entity_poly.pdbx_seq_one_letter_code
_entity_poly.pdbx_strand_id
1 'polypeptide(L)'
;LICAATGNGLVDRLEWVKVDDELPPDVEDHNEPGVLYFANFKSSDSGDYECRGYRNDEHIASATVTVYPTNGGPLGVARVEIDEPTIRVVNQGDSVILKCTVHGRSIHLCE
;
A
#
# COMPACT_ATOMS: atom_id res chain seq x y z
N LEU A 1 1.88 -0.71 -2.62
CA LEU A 1 0.61 -1.45 -2.56
C LEU A 1 0.89 -2.90 -2.92
N ILE A 2 0.20 -3.85 -2.28
CA ILE A 2 0.34 -5.28 -2.58
C ILE A 2 -1.05 -5.80 -2.89
N CYS A 3 -1.18 -6.47 -4.03
CA CYS A 3 -2.38 -7.18 -4.45
C CYS A 3 -2.04 -8.65 -4.66
N ALA A 4 -2.87 -9.53 -4.13
CA ALA A 4 -2.71 -10.96 -4.27
C ALA A 4 -4.03 -11.60 -4.70
N ALA A 5 -3.97 -12.50 -5.67
CA ALA A 5 -5.11 -13.33 -6.04
C ALA A 5 -5.13 -14.57 -5.13
N THR A 6 -6.27 -14.81 -4.49
CA THR A 6 -6.49 -16.03 -3.70
C THR A 6 -7.16 -17.10 -4.57
N GLY A 7 -6.51 -18.24 -4.74
CA GLY A 7 -7.04 -19.36 -5.53
C GLY A 7 -5.98 -19.95 -6.45
N ASN A 8 -5.96 -21.27 -6.60
CA ASN A 8 -4.91 -21.95 -7.34
C ASN A 8 -5.06 -21.71 -8.86
N GLY A 9 -4.29 -20.77 -9.41
CA GLY A 9 -4.14 -20.57 -10.86
C GLY A 9 -5.37 -20.02 -11.59
N LEU A 10 -6.28 -19.34 -10.89
CA LEU A 10 -7.42 -18.68 -11.54
C LEU A 10 -7.01 -17.38 -12.23
N VAL A 11 -6.14 -16.60 -11.59
CA VAL A 11 -5.59 -15.34 -12.12
C VAL A 11 -4.16 -15.62 -12.60
N ASP A 12 -3.87 -15.31 -13.86
CA ASP A 12 -2.53 -15.47 -14.45
C ASP A 12 -1.76 -14.14 -14.56
N ARG A 13 -2.46 -13.01 -14.49
CA ARG A 13 -1.88 -11.67 -14.51
C ARG A 13 -2.61 -10.73 -13.53
N LEU A 14 -1.81 -9.95 -12.80
CA LEU A 14 -2.27 -8.81 -12.01
C LEU A 14 -1.77 -7.52 -12.66
N GLU A 15 -2.60 -6.50 -12.66
CA GLU A 15 -2.28 -5.18 -13.21
C GLU A 15 -2.85 -4.11 -12.28
N TRP A 16 -2.05 -3.09 -11.98
CA TRP A 16 -2.55 -1.90 -11.30
C TRP A 16 -2.98 -0.85 -12.31
N VAL A 17 -4.05 -0.13 -11.99
CA VAL A 17 -4.46 1.09 -12.69
C VAL A 17 -4.81 2.15 -11.66
N LYS A 18 -4.65 3.42 -12.03
CA LYS A 18 -5.21 4.55 -11.29
C LYS A 18 -6.59 4.86 -11.90
N VAL A 19 -7.61 5.04 -11.07
CA VAL A 19 -9.02 4.99 -11.53
C VAL A 19 -9.40 6.20 -12.38
N ASP A 20 -8.98 7.39 -11.98
CA ASP A 20 -9.36 8.67 -12.62
C ASP A 20 -8.17 9.38 -13.31
N ASP A 21 -7.04 8.70 -13.44
CA ASP A 21 -5.79 9.29 -13.93
C ASP A 21 -4.84 8.19 -14.42
N GLU A 22 -3.75 8.56 -15.06
CA GLU A 22 -2.71 7.60 -15.44
C GLU A 22 -1.86 7.20 -14.24
N LEU A 23 -1.30 5.98 -14.27
CA LEU A 23 -0.33 5.56 -13.25
C LEU A 23 0.84 6.56 -13.21
N PRO A 24 1.27 7.02 -12.02
CA PRO A 24 2.40 7.94 -11.93
C PRO A 24 3.66 7.30 -12.55
N PRO A 25 4.46 8.05 -13.32
CA PRO A 25 5.59 7.49 -14.06
C PRO A 25 6.75 7.01 -13.18
N ASP A 26 6.74 7.38 -11.89
CA ASP A 26 7.75 7.03 -10.88
C ASP A 26 7.32 5.87 -9.97
N VAL A 27 6.27 5.14 -10.34
CA VAL A 27 5.92 3.86 -9.71
C VAL A 27 6.72 2.70 -10.32
N GLU A 28 7.14 1.77 -9.47
CA GLU A 28 7.91 0.59 -9.85
C GLU A 28 7.16 -0.69 -9.44
N ASP A 29 7.25 -1.73 -10.25
CA ASP A 29 6.74 -3.07 -9.90
C ASP A 29 7.82 -3.97 -9.28
N HIS A 30 9.09 -3.54 -9.29
CA HIS A 30 10.26 -4.31 -8.86
C HIS A 30 10.33 -5.74 -9.41
N ASN A 31 9.75 -6.01 -10.59
CA ASN A 31 9.54 -7.36 -11.13
C ASN A 31 8.74 -8.30 -10.19
N GLU A 32 7.96 -7.76 -9.26
CA GLU A 32 7.08 -8.50 -8.36
C GLU A 32 5.62 -8.30 -8.80
N PRO A 33 4.97 -9.35 -9.37
CA PRO A 33 3.57 -9.25 -9.80
C PRO A 33 2.65 -8.81 -8.67
N GLY A 34 1.77 -7.84 -8.95
CA GLY A 34 0.79 -7.33 -7.98
C GLY A 34 1.36 -6.32 -6.98
N VAL A 35 2.65 -5.95 -7.07
CA VAL A 35 3.25 -4.89 -6.25
C VAL A 35 3.27 -3.58 -7.04
N LEU A 36 2.88 -2.49 -6.37
CA LEU A 36 3.03 -1.12 -6.86
C LEU A 36 3.82 -0.31 -5.84
N TYR A 37 5.06 0.04 -6.14
CA TYR A 37 5.94 0.78 -5.27
C TYR A 37 6.01 2.25 -5.66
N PHE A 38 5.87 3.16 -4.70
CA PHE A 38 6.06 4.59 -4.92
C PHE A 38 7.44 4.99 -4.40
N ALA A 39 8.40 5.24 -5.29
CA ALA A 39 9.76 5.61 -4.90
C ALA A 39 9.80 6.96 -4.16
N ASN A 40 9.01 7.93 -4.62
CA ASN A 40 8.92 9.26 -4.03
C ASN A 40 7.46 9.74 -4.01
N PHE A 41 6.70 9.29 -3.02
CA PHE A 41 5.27 9.62 -2.91
C PHE A 41 5.03 11.14 -2.81
N LYS A 42 4.22 11.67 -3.73
CA LYS A 42 3.76 13.06 -3.78
C LYS A 42 2.27 13.13 -3.51
N SER A 43 1.78 14.29 -3.09
CA SER A 43 0.33 14.49 -2.89
C SER A 43 -0.49 14.25 -4.17
N SER A 44 0.08 14.47 -5.36
CA SER A 44 -0.54 14.16 -6.66
C SER A 44 -0.78 12.66 -6.90
N ASP A 45 -0.04 11.81 -6.19
CA ASP A 45 -0.13 10.36 -6.30
C ASP A 45 -1.25 9.80 -5.41
N SER A 46 -1.90 10.67 -4.64
CA SER A 46 -3.09 10.29 -3.86
C SER A 46 -4.27 10.04 -4.80
N GLY A 47 -5.15 9.14 -4.39
CA GLY A 47 -6.33 8.76 -5.17
C GLY A 47 -6.63 7.27 -5.09
N ASP A 48 -7.55 6.83 -5.94
CA ASP A 48 -8.00 5.45 -5.99
C ASP A 48 -7.18 4.65 -7.00
N TYR A 49 -6.72 3.48 -6.54
CA TYR A 49 -5.98 2.51 -7.33
C TYR A 49 -6.77 1.21 -7.39
N GLU A 50 -6.93 0.65 -8.58
CA GLU A 50 -7.60 -0.62 -8.82
C GLU A 50 -6.56 -1.66 -9.26
N CYS A 51 -6.50 -2.77 -8.52
CA CYS A 51 -5.81 -3.96 -8.95
C CYS A 51 -6.78 -4.85 -9.73
N ARG A 52 -6.44 -5.14 -10.98
CA ARG A 52 -7.21 -6.00 -11.89
C ARG A 52 -6.55 -7.36 -12.02
N GLY A 53 -7.33 -8.41 -11.83
CA GLY A 53 -6.94 -9.79 -12.06
C GLY A 53 -7.48 -10.29 -13.39
N TYR A 54 -6.60 -10.88 -14.19
CA TYR A 54 -6.93 -11.43 -15.51
C TYR A 54 -6.73 -12.93 -15.57
N ARG A 55 -7.45 -13.55 -16.51
CA ARG A 55 -7.27 -14.93 -16.94
C ARG A 55 -7.39 -15.00 -18.45
N ASN A 56 -6.35 -15.45 -19.15
CA ASN A 56 -6.33 -15.47 -20.62
C ASN A 56 -6.77 -14.13 -21.23
N ASP A 57 -6.23 -13.02 -20.71
CA ASP A 57 -6.60 -11.64 -21.08
C ASP A 57 -8.03 -11.18 -20.75
N GLU A 58 -8.86 -12.04 -20.16
CA GLU A 58 -10.19 -11.66 -19.66
C GLU A 58 -10.08 -11.09 -18.24
N HIS A 59 -10.67 -9.92 -18.01
CA HIS A 59 -10.76 -9.32 -16.68
C HIS A 59 -11.80 -10.08 -15.84
N ILE A 60 -11.36 -10.72 -14.77
CA ILE A 60 -12.20 -11.63 -13.96
C ILE A 60 -12.39 -11.19 -12.50
N ALA A 61 -11.56 -10.26 -12.01
CA ALA A 61 -11.60 -9.78 -10.63
C ALA A 61 -11.00 -8.38 -10.50
N SER A 62 -11.47 -7.61 -9.52
CA SER A 62 -10.91 -6.32 -9.15
C SER A 62 -10.88 -6.13 -7.63
N ALA A 63 -9.91 -5.35 -7.15
CA ALA A 63 -9.87 -4.82 -5.79
C ALA A 63 -9.40 -3.36 -5.82
N THR A 64 -10.05 -2.48 -5.06
CA THR A 64 -9.75 -1.04 -5.04
C THR A 64 -9.19 -0.61 -3.70
N VAL A 65 -8.23 0.30 -3.70
CA VAL A 65 -7.66 0.92 -2.50
C VAL A 65 -7.48 2.43 -2.71
N THR A 66 -7.87 3.22 -1.71
CA THR A 66 -7.61 4.66 -1.71
C THR A 66 -6.31 4.95 -0.98
N VAL A 67 -5.41 5.68 -1.65
CA VAL A 67 -4.14 6.12 -1.10
C VAL A 67 -4.23 7.58 -0.69
N TYR A 68 -3.89 7.86 0.57
CA TYR A 68 -3.87 9.20 1.14
C TYR A 68 -2.45 9.63 1.51
N PRO A 69 -2.14 10.93 1.49
CA PRO A 69 -0.89 11.41 2.03
C PRO A 69 -0.89 11.26 3.56
N THR A 70 0.29 11.09 4.15
CA THR A 70 0.50 10.86 5.59
C THR A 70 -0.27 11.84 6.49
N ASN A 71 -0.43 13.10 6.05
CA ASN A 71 -1.13 14.15 6.79
C ASN A 71 -2.53 14.51 6.25
N GLY A 72 -3.03 13.82 5.23
CA GLY A 72 -4.30 14.15 4.56
C GLY A 72 -5.34 13.02 4.51
N GLY A 73 -5.07 11.89 5.16
CA GLY A 73 -6.05 10.80 5.24
C GLY A 73 -7.23 11.07 6.19
N PRO A 74 -8.35 10.35 6.03
CA PRO A 74 -9.54 10.51 6.86
C PRO A 74 -9.23 10.36 8.35
N LEU A 75 -9.93 11.14 9.18
CA LEU A 75 -9.84 11.00 10.63
C LEU A 75 -10.37 9.63 11.04
N GLY A 76 -9.60 8.89 11.84
CA GLY A 76 -9.97 7.56 12.35
C GLY A 76 -9.26 6.38 11.70
N VAL A 77 -8.57 6.56 10.56
CA VAL A 77 -7.71 5.52 9.97
C VAL A 77 -6.50 5.24 10.87
N ALA A 78 -6.09 3.98 10.94
CA ALA A 78 -4.90 3.57 11.67
C ALA A 78 -3.65 4.29 11.13
N ARG A 79 -2.93 5.00 11.99
CA ARG A 79 -1.66 5.68 11.72
C ARG A 79 -0.59 5.04 12.57
N VAL A 80 0.49 4.58 11.93
CA VAL A 80 1.62 3.97 12.62
C VAL A 80 2.72 5.02 12.78
N GLU A 81 3.18 5.22 14.01
CA GLU A 81 4.29 6.11 14.35
C GLU A 81 5.36 5.32 15.11
N ILE A 82 6.63 5.60 14.83
CA ILE A 82 7.75 5.05 15.62
C ILE A 82 7.96 5.98 16.81
N ASP A 83 7.95 5.42 18.02
CA ASP A 83 8.15 6.18 19.26
C ASP A 83 9.50 6.91 19.24
N GLU A 84 9.51 8.15 19.73
CA GLU A 84 10.72 8.96 19.82
C GLU A 84 11.87 8.27 20.60
N PRO A 85 13.13 8.62 20.32
CA PRO A 85 13.60 9.51 19.26
C PRO A 85 13.72 8.82 17.90
N THR A 86 13.50 9.58 16.81
CA THR A 86 13.58 9.13 15.41
C THR A 86 15.00 8.77 14.97
N ILE A 87 16.01 9.39 15.60
CA ILE A 87 17.43 9.09 15.37
C ILE A 87 18.01 8.52 16.67
N ARG A 88 18.61 7.34 16.57
CA ARG A 88 19.32 6.69 17.68
C ARG A 88 20.73 6.35 17.26
N VAL A 89 21.70 6.80 18.04
CA VAL A 89 23.12 6.47 17.86
C VAL A 89 23.43 5.32 18.82
N VAL A 90 23.90 4.19 18.27
CA VAL A 90 24.23 2.97 19.03
C VAL A 90 25.65 2.53 18.68
N ASN A 91 26.29 1.79 19.58
CA ASN A 91 27.61 1.22 19.33
C ASN A 91 27.49 -0.20 18.74
N GLN A 92 28.57 -0.68 18.14
CA GLN A 92 28.64 -2.04 17.66
C GLN A 92 28.47 -3.03 18.82
N GLY A 93 27.48 -3.94 18.69
CA GLY A 93 27.14 -4.93 19.72
C GLY A 93 25.92 -4.56 20.58
N ASP A 94 25.42 -3.33 20.46
CA ASP A 94 24.21 -2.90 21.17
C ASP A 94 22.94 -3.45 20.50
N SER A 95 21.92 -3.73 21.32
CA SER A 95 20.57 -4.06 20.86
C SER A 95 19.69 -2.81 20.86
N VAL A 96 18.97 -2.57 19.76
CA VAL A 96 18.00 -1.46 19.63
C VAL A 96 16.58 -1.99 19.57
N ILE A 97 15.66 -1.30 20.24
CA ILE A 97 14.21 -1.56 20.15
C ILE A 97 13.56 -0.36 19.46
N LEU A 98 12.95 -0.63 18.31
CA LEU A 98 12.07 0.31 17.60
C LEU A 98 10.64 -0.01 17.99
N LYS A 99 10.05 0.83 18.84
CA LYS A 99 8.65 0.66 19.27
C LYS A 99 7.75 1.41 18.31
N CYS A 100 6.77 0.71 17.75
CA CYS A 100 5.75 1.30 16.88
C CYS A 100 4.43 1.41 17.64
N THR A 101 3.81 2.59 17.61
CA THR A 101 2.50 2.86 18.18
C THR A 101 1.50 3.10 17.05
N VAL A 102 0.31 2.51 17.16
CA VAL A 102 -0.77 2.69 16.19
C VAL A 102 -1.86 3.56 16.80
N HIS A 103 -2.17 4.67 16.15
CA HIS A 103 -3.23 5.61 16.51
C HIS A 103 -4.42 5.43 15.56
N GLY A 104 -5.65 5.62 16.03
CA GLY A 104 -6.86 5.48 15.21
C GLY A 104 -7.78 4.39 15.72
N ARG A 105 -9.08 4.51 15.42
CA ARG A 105 -10.11 3.60 15.92
C ARG A 105 -10.54 2.73 14.76
N SER A 106 -10.20 1.44 14.80
CA SER A 106 -10.74 0.47 13.85
C SER A 106 -12.26 0.43 13.99
N ILE A 107 -12.98 1.11 13.08
CA ILE A 107 -14.41 0.90 12.88
C ILE A 107 -14.51 -0.10 11.74
N HIS A 108 -14.36 -1.38 12.08
CA HIS A 108 -14.96 -2.44 11.30
C HIS A 108 -16.24 -2.83 12.03
N LEU A 109 -17.36 -2.25 11.60
CA LEU A 109 -18.66 -2.86 11.81
C LEU A 109 -18.70 -4.01 10.81
N CYS A 110 -18.42 -5.23 11.27
CA CYS A 110 -18.83 -6.43 10.54
C CYS A 110 -20.35 -6.50 10.66
N GLU A 111 -21.08 -6.29 9.56
CA GLU A 111 -22.43 -6.83 9.38
C GLU A 111 -22.36 -8.18 8.68
#